data_AF-A0A371S2Y0-F1
#
_entry.id   AF-A0A371S2Y0-F1
#
_cell.length_a   1.000
_cell.length_b   1.000
_cell.length_c   1.000
_cell.angle_alpha   90.00
_cell.angle_beta   90.00
_cell.angle_gamma   90.00
#
_symmetry.space_group_name_H-M   'P 1'
#
loop_
_entity.id
_entity.type
_entity.pdbx_description
1 polymer ?
#
loop_
_entity_poly.entity_id
_entity_poly.type
_entity_poly.pdbx_seq_one_letter_code
_entity_poly.pdbx_strand_id
1 'polypeptide(L)'
;MNKDQMLQELEERLKGLPADDRQKLIELYEDLIDVAKENRNVNSSFMEPVALEDNSEVPHLVEKKSYRNSGRMILALVSLILFNSIFVLGPAIAVISIYFSLWIMSFCFVVSPLLVVTQVFVGGFTSLEFFISILLCGIGILLGVGMIKAGKGLYKIFSMYVNWNLGLIKGE
;
A
#
# COMPACT_ATOMS: atom_id res chain seq x y z
N MET A 1 -24.59 -0.86 35.62
CA MET A 1 -23.50 -0.23 36.40
C MET A 1 -23.38 1.21 35.97
N ASN A 2 -23.10 2.13 36.89
CA ASN A 2 -22.86 3.55 36.55
C ASN A 2 -21.37 3.76 36.15
N LYS A 3 -21.06 4.82 35.40
CA LYS A 3 -19.69 5.16 34.93
C LYS A 3 -18.67 5.10 36.07
N ASP A 4 -19.03 5.68 37.21
CA ASP A 4 -18.16 5.75 38.39
C ASP A 4 -17.86 4.37 39.01
N GLN A 5 -18.82 3.44 38.94
CA GLN A 5 -18.62 2.07 39.45
C GLN A 5 -17.66 1.27 38.57
N MET A 6 -17.73 1.47 37.25
CA MET A 6 -16.84 0.81 36.29
C MET A 6 -15.40 1.32 36.42
N LEU A 7 -15.22 2.63 36.60
CA LEU A 7 -13.89 3.22 36.78
C LEU A 7 -13.27 2.84 38.12
N GLN A 8 -14.07 2.74 39.20
CA GLN A 8 -13.58 2.24 40.50
C GLN A 8 -13.11 0.78 40.44
N GLU A 9 -13.87 -0.08 39.77
CA GLU A 9 -13.47 -1.48 39.61
C GLU A 9 -12.21 -1.62 38.73
N LEU A 10 -12.11 -0.79 37.69
CA LEU A 10 -10.91 -0.73 36.84
C LEU A 10 -9.70 -0.24 37.65
N GLU A 11 -9.84 0.82 38.44
CA GLU A 11 -8.77 1.33 39.29
C GLU A 11 -8.29 0.28 40.30
N GLU A 12 -9.21 -0.48 40.87
CA GLU A 12 -8.90 -1.58 41.79
C GLU A 12 -8.12 -2.71 41.11
N ARG A 13 -8.53 -3.12 39.90
CA ARG A 13 -7.84 -4.14 39.10
C ARG A 13 -6.47 -3.66 38.61
N LEU A 14 -6.29 -2.35 38.42
CA LEU A 14 -5.04 -1.75 37.95
C LEU A 14 -4.09 -1.32 39.09
N LYS A 15 -4.38 -1.65 40.35
CA LYS A 15 -3.49 -1.33 41.50
C LYS A 15 -2.06 -1.88 41.34
N GLY A 16 -1.87 -2.96 40.57
CA GLY A 16 -0.56 -3.55 40.27
C GLY A 16 0.32 -2.78 39.27
N LEU A 17 -0.22 -1.75 38.61
CA LEU A 17 0.50 -0.95 37.62
C LEU A 17 1.11 0.32 38.24
N PRO A 18 2.23 0.82 37.67
CA PRO A 18 2.78 2.13 38.02
C PRO A 18 1.71 3.23 37.88
N ALA A 19 1.69 4.18 38.81
CA ALA A 19 0.65 5.21 38.89
C ALA A 19 0.43 5.96 37.56
N ASP A 20 1.51 6.22 36.83
CA ASP A 20 1.49 6.94 35.55
C ASP A 20 0.85 6.14 34.40
N ASP A 21 0.98 4.80 34.43
CA ASP A 21 0.37 3.92 33.43
C ASP A 21 -1.09 3.58 33.82
N ARG A 22 -1.39 3.48 35.12
CA ARG A 22 -2.76 3.33 35.65
C ARG A 22 -3.64 4.52 35.28
N GLN A 23 -3.14 5.74 35.44
CA GLN A 23 -3.91 6.95 35.17
C GLN A 23 -4.26 7.13 33.69
N LYS A 24 -3.33 6.78 32.78
CA LYS A 24 -3.57 6.78 31.33
C LYS A 24 -4.63 5.75 30.91
N LEU A 25 -4.62 4.58 31.54
CA LEU A 25 -5.61 3.54 31.26
C LEU A 25 -7.01 3.93 31.73
N ILE A 26 -7.11 4.60 32.89
CA ILE A 26 -8.37 5.16 33.39
C ILE A 26 -8.90 6.22 32.43
N GLU A 27 -8.06 7.16 31.98
CA GLU A 27 -8.43 8.22 31.03
C GLU A 27 -8.89 7.65 29.68
N LEU A 28 -8.20 6.62 29.16
CA LEU A 28 -8.59 5.94 27.92
C LEU A 28 -9.95 5.23 28.04
N TYR A 29 -10.18 4.56 29.17
CA TYR A 29 -11.47 3.87 29.42
C TYR A 29 -12.61 4.87 29.59
N GLU A 30 -12.33 6.03 30.17
CA GLU A 30 -13.30 7.11 30.31
C GLU A 30 -13.78 7.61 28.95
N ASP A 31 -12.84 7.87 28.03
CA ASP A 31 -13.13 8.30 26.65
C ASP A 31 -13.95 7.25 25.89
N LEU A 32 -13.62 5.96 26.03
CA LEU A 32 -14.39 4.86 25.42
C LEU A 32 -15.83 4.78 25.94
N ILE A 33 -16.05 5.00 27.24
CA ILE A 33 -17.39 4.99 27.84
C ILE A 33 -18.22 6.18 27.33
N ASP A 34 -17.60 7.35 27.16
CA ASP A 34 -18.28 8.54 26.66
C ASP A 34 -18.60 8.41 25.16
N VAL A 35 -17.68 7.84 24.36
CA VAL A 35 -17.93 7.48 22.95
C VAL A 35 -19.05 6.43 22.81
N ALA A 36 -19.10 5.43 23.71
CA ALA A 36 -20.14 4.42 23.72
C ALA A 36 -21.52 4.98 24.13
N LYS A 37 -21.57 5.99 24.99
CA LYS A 37 -22.81 6.71 25.34
C LYS A 37 -23.33 7.56 24.19
N GLU A 38 -22.44 8.20 23.44
CA GLU A 38 -22.80 9.01 22.28
C GLU A 38 -23.33 8.14 21.13
N ASN A 39 -22.70 7.00 20.89
CA ASN A 39 -23.11 6.00 19.91
C ASN A 39 -24.16 5.05 20.49
N ARG A 40 -25.39 5.54 20.69
CA ARG A 40 -26.61 4.87 21.20
C ARG A 40 -27.05 3.54 20.51
N ASN A 41 -26.15 2.80 19.90
CA ASN A 41 -26.32 1.54 19.17
C ASN A 41 -25.14 0.56 19.35
N VAL A 42 -24.30 0.70 20.37
CA VAL A 42 -23.35 -0.37 20.71
C VAL A 42 -24.11 -1.43 21.51
N ASN A 43 -24.49 -2.49 20.81
CA ASN A 43 -25.12 -3.68 21.33
C ASN A 43 -24.39 -4.18 22.60
N SER A 44 -25.17 -4.77 23.51
CA SER A 44 -24.86 -5.27 24.85
C SER A 44 -23.74 -6.34 24.96
N SER A 45 -22.87 -6.46 23.96
CA SER A 45 -21.82 -7.47 23.85
C SER A 45 -20.54 -7.13 24.63
N PHE A 46 -20.38 -5.89 25.10
CA PHE A 46 -19.23 -5.47 25.91
C PHE A 46 -19.36 -5.81 27.42
N MET A 47 -20.44 -6.47 27.83
CA MET A 47 -20.75 -6.79 29.24
C MET A 47 -20.32 -8.18 29.71
N GLU A 48 -19.58 -8.96 28.91
CA GLU A 48 -19.02 -10.24 29.38
C GLU A 48 -17.58 -10.07 29.87
N PRO A 49 -17.27 -10.47 31.11
CA PRO A 49 -15.90 -10.50 31.59
C PRO A 49 -15.15 -11.59 30.83
N VAL A 50 -14.31 -11.18 29.88
CA VAL A 50 -13.37 -12.11 29.24
C VAL A 50 -12.50 -12.70 30.34
N ALA A 51 -12.70 -13.98 30.61
CA ALA A 51 -11.81 -14.77 31.44
C ALA A 51 -10.43 -14.76 30.78
N LEU A 52 -9.49 -14.01 31.37
CA LEU A 52 -8.09 -14.03 30.97
C LEU A 52 -7.50 -15.36 31.43
N GLU A 53 -7.59 -16.38 30.58
CA GLU A 53 -6.74 -17.56 30.70
C GLU A 53 -5.28 -17.16 30.46
N ASP A 54 -4.46 -17.52 31.44
CA ASP A 54 -3.01 -17.37 31.53
C ASP A 54 -2.32 -18.11 30.37
N ASN A 55 -2.19 -17.44 29.23
CA ASN A 55 -1.28 -17.85 28.15
C ASN A 55 -0.27 -16.73 27.93
N SER A 56 0.78 -16.80 28.74
CA SER A 56 1.99 -15.99 28.69
C SER A 56 2.78 -16.19 27.40
N GLU A 57 2.32 -15.60 26.29
CA GLU A 57 3.14 -15.33 25.10
C GLU A 57 2.63 -14.04 24.45
N VAL A 58 2.88 -12.91 25.11
CA VAL A 58 2.70 -11.58 24.51
C VAL A 58 3.97 -11.27 23.72
N PRO A 59 3.94 -11.22 22.38
CA PRO A 59 5.10 -10.86 21.59
C PRO A 59 5.58 -9.48 22.03
N HIS A 60 6.89 -9.34 22.21
CA HIS A 60 7.58 -8.11 22.58
C HIS A 60 7.35 -6.98 21.55
N LEU A 61 6.17 -6.36 21.56
CA LEU A 61 5.77 -5.30 20.64
C LEU A 61 5.15 -4.12 21.38
N VAL A 62 5.78 -3.66 22.46
CA VAL A 62 5.57 -2.29 22.91
C VAL A 62 6.89 -1.71 23.37
N GLU A 63 7.77 -1.44 22.41
CA GLU A 63 8.91 -0.56 22.64
C GLU A 63 8.36 0.83 23.01
N LYS A 64 8.47 1.15 24.29
CA LYS A 64 7.91 2.32 24.96
C LYS A 64 8.56 3.61 24.40
N LYS A 65 8.04 4.20 23.32
CA LYS A 65 8.36 5.59 22.94
C LYS A 65 7.35 6.55 23.57
N SER A 66 7.80 7.13 24.68
CA SER A 66 7.22 8.31 25.32
C SER A 66 6.81 9.36 24.26
N TYR A 67 5.51 9.63 24.18
CA TYR A 67 4.84 10.57 23.27
C TYR A 67 5.14 12.05 23.61
N ARG A 68 6.40 12.40 23.90
CA ARG A 68 6.78 13.79 24.25
C ARG A 68 7.08 14.69 23.05
N ASN A 69 6.72 14.29 21.82
CA ASN A 69 6.85 15.13 20.64
C ASN A 69 5.95 14.65 19.49
N SER A 70 4.66 14.99 19.52
CA SER A 70 3.72 14.69 18.43
C SER A 70 4.23 15.19 17.07
N GLY A 71 4.91 16.35 17.04
CA GLY A 71 5.54 16.86 15.81
C GLY A 71 6.66 15.95 15.27
N ARG A 72 7.50 15.37 16.13
CA ARG A 72 8.54 14.41 15.68
C ARG A 72 7.95 13.09 15.23
N MET A 73 6.84 12.65 15.83
CA MET A 73 6.15 11.44 15.40
C MET A 73 5.48 11.65 14.04
N ILE A 74 4.79 12.78 13.83
CA ILE A 74 4.21 13.15 12.54
C ILE A 74 5.31 13.26 11.47
N LEU A 75 6.41 13.94 11.77
CA LEU A 75 7.55 14.04 10.85
C LEU A 75 8.17 12.66 10.55
N ALA A 76 8.28 11.77 11.53
CA ALA A 76 8.76 10.41 11.31
C ALA A 76 7.79 9.61 10.43
N LEU A 77 6.48 9.72 10.65
CA LEU A 77 5.46 9.07 9.83
C LEU A 77 5.47 9.57 8.39
N VAL A 78 5.48 10.90 8.21
CA VAL A 78 5.55 11.54 6.90
C VAL A 78 6.85 11.16 6.20
N SER A 79 7.99 11.17 6.91
CA SER A 79 9.27 10.73 6.35
C SER A 79 9.23 9.26 5.94
N LEU A 80 8.61 8.39 6.74
CA LEU A 80 8.48 6.96 6.42
C LEU A 80 7.62 6.74 5.17
N ILE A 81 6.48 7.44 5.08
CA ILE A 81 5.57 7.35 3.93
C ILE A 81 6.25 7.91 2.66
N LEU A 82 6.89 9.08 2.75
CA LEU A 82 7.60 9.68 1.61
C LEU A 82 8.81 8.86 1.20
N PHE A 83 9.58 8.33 2.15
CA PHE A 83 10.71 7.46 1.87
C PHE A 83 10.26 6.18 1.16
N ASN A 84 9.24 5.51 1.69
CA ASN A 84 8.66 4.33 1.03
C ASN A 84 8.09 4.67 -0.36
N SER A 85 7.40 5.80 -0.50
CA SER A 85 6.86 6.24 -1.79
C SER A 85 7.96 6.53 -2.82
N ILE A 86 9.05 7.19 -2.43
CA ILE A 86 10.11 7.53 -3.38
C ILE A 86 10.93 6.29 -3.75
N PHE A 87 11.33 5.48 -2.77
CA PHE A 87 12.21 4.33 -3.00
C PHE A 87 11.49 3.11 -3.59
N VAL A 88 10.19 2.93 -3.32
CA VAL A 88 9.44 1.81 -3.87
C VAL A 88 8.53 2.27 -5.01
N LEU A 89 7.62 3.23 -4.74
CA LEU A 89 6.63 3.63 -5.73
C LEU A 89 7.28 4.32 -6.93
N GLY A 90 8.34 5.11 -6.70
CA GLY A 90 9.11 5.77 -7.75
C GLY A 90 9.63 4.81 -8.82
N PRO A 91 10.48 3.83 -8.48
CA PRO A 91 10.93 2.80 -9.41
C PRO A 91 9.80 2.01 -10.05
N ALA A 92 8.75 1.68 -9.30
CA ALA A 92 7.59 0.96 -9.83
C ALA A 92 6.89 1.74 -10.96
N ILE A 93 6.63 3.04 -10.74
CA ILE A 93 6.04 3.94 -11.73
C ILE A 93 6.96 4.07 -12.94
N ALA A 94 8.27 4.19 -12.73
CA ALA A 94 9.24 4.30 -13.81
C ALA A 94 9.21 3.06 -14.73
N VAL A 95 9.20 1.86 -14.14
CA VAL A 95 9.13 0.60 -14.88
C VAL A 95 7.81 0.49 -15.66
N ILE A 96 6.68 0.84 -15.05
CA ILE A 96 5.36 0.83 -15.72
C ILE A 96 5.33 1.84 -16.88
N SER A 97 5.90 3.02 -16.69
CA SER A 97 5.95 4.07 -17.71
C SER A 97 6.80 3.65 -18.90
N ILE A 98 7.95 3.03 -18.65
CA ILE A 98 8.80 2.44 -19.70
C ILE A 98 8.01 1.36 -20.44
N TYR A 99 7.39 0.43 -19.73
CA TYR A 99 6.59 -0.64 -20.33
C TYR A 99 5.48 -0.11 -21.25
N PHE A 100 4.75 0.92 -20.80
CA PHE A 100 3.70 1.55 -21.59
C PHE A 100 4.26 2.27 -22.83
N SER A 101 5.41 2.93 -22.68
CA SER A 101 6.10 3.60 -23.80
C SER A 101 6.54 2.61 -24.88
N LEU A 102 7.03 1.43 -24.50
CA LEU A 102 7.37 0.37 -25.47
C LEU A 102 6.14 -0.17 -26.19
N TRP A 103 4.99 -0.26 -25.52
CA TRP A 103 3.72 -0.63 -26.18
C TRP A 103 3.29 0.39 -27.23
N ILE A 104 3.34 1.69 -26.89
CA ILE A 104 3.04 2.76 -27.84
C ILE A 104 4.00 2.70 -29.02
N MET A 105 5.30 2.50 -28.77
CA MET A 105 6.32 2.41 -29.81
C MET A 105 6.06 1.22 -30.75
N SER A 106 5.71 0.05 -30.21
CA SER A 106 5.29 -1.11 -31.00
C SER A 106 4.10 -0.79 -31.90
N PHE A 107 3.07 -0.14 -31.35
CA PHE A 107 1.87 0.24 -32.10
C PHE A 107 2.20 1.22 -33.23
N CYS A 108 2.99 2.26 -32.96
CA CYS A 108 3.45 3.20 -33.98
C CYS A 108 4.19 2.51 -35.13
N PHE A 109 5.03 1.52 -34.81
CA PHE A 109 5.75 0.75 -35.82
C PHE A 109 4.83 -0.13 -36.65
N VAL A 110 3.81 -0.75 -36.04
CA VAL A 110 2.80 -1.54 -36.77
C VAL A 110 1.95 -0.67 -37.70
N VAL A 111 1.64 0.57 -37.30
CA VAL A 111 0.87 1.52 -38.11
C VAL A 111 1.70 2.17 -39.23
N SER A 112 3.03 2.11 -39.14
CA SER A 112 3.97 2.75 -40.09
C SER A 112 3.66 2.48 -41.59
N PRO A 113 3.41 1.23 -42.05
CA PRO A 113 3.08 0.98 -43.44
C PRO A 113 1.80 1.69 -43.91
N LEU A 114 0.83 1.86 -43.02
CA LEU A 114 -0.43 2.54 -43.33
C LEU A 114 -0.19 4.02 -43.64
N LEU A 115 0.77 4.65 -42.94
CA LEU A 115 1.18 6.04 -43.19
C LEU A 115 1.87 6.18 -44.55
N VAL A 116 2.75 5.22 -44.92
CA VAL A 116 3.41 5.26 -46.24
C VAL A 116 2.41 5.12 -47.39
N VAL A 117 1.34 4.35 -47.23
CA VAL A 117 0.26 4.27 -48.24
C VAL A 117 -0.40 5.63 -48.47
N THR A 118 -0.51 6.48 -47.44
CA THR A 118 -1.07 7.84 -47.63
C THR A 118 -0.17 8.75 -48.47
N GLN A 119 1.16 8.56 -48.42
CA GLN A 119 2.14 9.32 -49.21
C GLN A 119 2.02 9.06 -50.71
N VAL A 120 1.49 7.89 -51.11
CA VAL A 120 1.21 7.55 -52.52
C VAL A 120 0.22 8.54 -53.13
N PHE A 121 -0.79 8.97 -52.37
CA PHE A 121 -1.81 9.91 -52.85
C PHE A 121 -1.31 11.36 -52.96
N VAL A 122 -0.26 11.71 -52.21
CA VAL A 122 0.35 13.05 -52.19
C VAL A 122 1.51 13.15 -53.20
N GLY A 123 1.88 12.04 -53.84
CA GLY A 123 2.96 11.99 -54.84
C GLY A 123 4.37 11.95 -54.25
N GLY A 124 4.52 11.69 -52.94
CA GLY A 124 5.80 11.64 -52.22
C GLY A 124 6.41 10.24 -52.08
N PHE A 125 5.91 9.24 -52.81
CA PHE A 125 6.26 7.84 -52.57
C PHE A 125 7.64 7.45 -53.10
N THR A 126 8.45 6.82 -52.24
CA THR A 126 9.66 6.10 -52.65
C THR A 126 9.55 4.61 -52.29
N SER A 127 10.01 3.73 -53.18
CA SER A 127 9.99 2.28 -52.93
C SER A 127 10.80 1.90 -51.67
N LEU A 128 11.84 2.67 -51.35
CA LEU A 128 12.69 2.45 -50.18
C LEU A 128 11.91 2.69 -48.89
N GLU A 129 11.13 3.77 -48.78
CA GLU A 129 10.26 4.05 -47.63
C GLU A 129 9.27 2.92 -47.37
N PHE A 130 8.72 2.34 -48.43
CA PHE A 130 7.81 1.20 -48.32
C PHE A 130 8.50 -0.02 -47.69
N PHE A 131 9.70 -0.39 -48.16
CA PHE A 131 10.47 -1.50 -47.57
C PHE A 131 10.86 -1.23 -46.10
N ILE A 132 11.28 0.00 -45.77
CA ILE A 132 11.58 0.38 -44.38
C ILE A 132 10.33 0.26 -43.51
N SER A 133 9.16 0.70 -44.00
CA SER A 133 7.92 0.64 -43.22
C SER A 133 7.49 -0.79 -42.91
N ILE A 134 7.66 -1.72 -43.87
CA ILE A 134 7.38 -3.15 -43.66
C ILE A 134 8.35 -3.74 -42.65
N LEU A 135 9.65 -3.41 -42.75
CA LEU A 135 10.65 -3.83 -41.75
C LEU A 135 10.29 -3.31 -40.35
N LEU A 136 9.93 -2.03 -40.24
CA LEU A 136 9.49 -1.43 -38.97
C LEU A 136 8.26 -2.14 -38.41
N CYS A 137 7.28 -2.45 -39.26
CA CYS A 137 6.09 -3.19 -38.86
C CYS A 137 6.45 -4.58 -38.32
N GLY A 138 7.34 -5.32 -38.99
CA GLY A 138 7.83 -6.61 -38.50
C GLY A 138 8.52 -6.50 -37.13
N ILE A 139 9.37 -5.47 -36.95
CA ILE A 139 10.01 -5.17 -35.66
C ILE A 139 8.95 -4.81 -34.61
N GLY A 140 7.95 -4.02 -34.96
CA GLY A 140 6.84 -3.63 -34.09
C GLY A 140 6.05 -4.84 -33.58
N ILE A 141 5.73 -5.79 -34.47
CA ILE A 141 5.04 -7.04 -34.11
C ILE A 141 5.92 -7.88 -33.16
N LEU A 142 7.21 -8.06 -33.48
CA LEU A 142 8.15 -8.78 -32.62
C LEU A 142 8.26 -8.14 -31.23
N LEU A 143 8.33 -6.80 -31.17
CA LEU A 143 8.35 -6.05 -29.92
C LEU A 143 7.06 -6.30 -29.12
N GLY A 144 5.90 -6.26 -29.78
CA GLY A 144 4.59 -6.51 -29.15
C GLY A 144 4.50 -7.91 -28.55
N VAL A 145 4.93 -8.95 -29.27
CA VAL A 145 5.00 -10.32 -28.75
C VAL A 145 5.96 -10.41 -27.56
N GLY A 146 7.11 -9.74 -27.63
CA GLY A 146 8.05 -9.61 -26.52
C GLY A 146 7.41 -8.95 -25.28
N MET A 147 6.64 -7.88 -25.48
CA MET A 147 5.96 -7.16 -24.41
C MET A 147 4.89 -7.99 -23.68
N ILE A 148 4.25 -8.94 -24.36
CA ILE A 148 3.32 -9.89 -23.71
C ILE A 148 4.06 -10.74 -22.67
N LYS A 149 5.26 -11.25 -23.01
CA LYS A 149 6.09 -12.02 -22.06
C LYS A 149 6.63 -11.12 -20.96
N ALA A 150 7.09 -9.92 -21.30
CA ALA A 150 7.58 -8.94 -20.33
C ALA A 150 6.49 -8.57 -19.31
N GLY A 151 5.24 -8.41 -19.74
CA GLY A 151 4.09 -8.14 -18.87
C GLY A 151 3.86 -9.24 -17.82
N LYS A 152 3.98 -10.52 -18.21
CA LYS A 152 3.93 -11.65 -17.26
C LYS A 152 5.07 -11.59 -16.24
N GLY A 153 6.27 -11.23 -16.69
CA GLY A 153 7.44 -11.04 -15.82
C GLY A 153 7.22 -9.90 -14.80
N LEU A 154 6.72 -8.75 -15.27
CA LEU A 154 6.38 -7.61 -14.42
C LEU A 154 5.33 -7.96 -13.38
N TYR A 155 4.27 -8.66 -13.79
CA TYR A 155 3.25 -9.15 -12.86
C TYR A 155 3.85 -10.04 -11.77
N LYS A 156 4.72 -10.99 -12.15
CA LYS A 156 5.40 -11.86 -11.18
C LYS A 156 6.25 -11.08 -10.18
N ILE A 157 7.03 -10.10 -10.64
CA ILE A 157 7.85 -9.24 -9.78
C ILE A 157 6.96 -8.44 -8.82
N PHE A 158 5.86 -7.88 -9.34
CA PHE A 158 4.90 -7.11 -8.53
C PHE A 158 4.23 -7.99 -7.47
N SER A 159 3.75 -9.18 -7.83
CA SER A 159 3.17 -10.12 -6.87
C SER A 159 4.18 -10.57 -5.82
N MET A 160 5.44 -10.81 -6.21
CA MET A 160 6.51 -11.16 -5.27
C MET A 160 6.78 -10.01 -4.29
N TYR A 161 6.80 -8.76 -4.78
CA TYR A 161 6.95 -7.59 -3.92
C TYR A 161 5.78 -7.45 -2.93
N VAL A 162 4.54 -7.55 -3.41
CA VAL A 162 3.34 -7.46 -2.54
C VAL A 162 3.36 -8.57 -1.50
N ASN A 163 3.63 -9.81 -1.90
CA ASN A 163 3.70 -10.94 -0.96
C ASN A 163 4.81 -10.78 0.07
N TRP A 164 5.97 -10.27 -0.33
CA TRP A 164 7.08 -10.00 0.59
C TRP A 164 6.69 -8.93 1.63
N ASN A 165 6.01 -7.86 1.22
CA ASN A 165 5.51 -6.84 2.16
C ASN A 165 4.44 -7.41 3.09
N LEU A 166 3.55 -8.25 2.59
CA LEU A 166 2.53 -8.91 3.41
C LEU A 166 3.14 -9.91 4.41
N GLY A 167 4.21 -10.62 4.03
CA GLY A 167 4.97 -11.51 4.93
C GLY A 167 5.59 -10.74 6.11
N LEU A 168 6.22 -9.59 5.82
CA LEU A 168 6.78 -8.71 6.85
C LEU A 168 5.73 -8.20 7.84
N ILE A 169 4.51 -7.91 7.37
CA ILE A 169 3.40 -7.47 8.24
C ILE A 169 2.87 -8.64 9.08
N LYS A 170 2.89 -9.86 8.54
CA LYS A 170 2.45 -11.08 9.24
C LYS A 170 3.51 -11.65 10.20
N GLY A 171 4.75 -11.17 10.15
CA GLY A 171 5.83 -11.59 11.04
C GLY A 171 6.52 -12.90 10.64
N GLU A 172 6.47 -13.28 9.36
CA GLU A 172 7.29 -14.35 8.77
C GLU A 172 8.62 -13.85 8.21
#